data_AF-A0A3D8J0Q3-F1
#
_entry.id   AF-A0A3D8J0Q3-F1
#
_cell.length_a   1.000
_cell.length_b   1.000
_cell.length_c   1.000
_cell.angle_alpha   90.00
_cell.angle_beta   90.00
_cell.angle_gamma   90.00
#
_symmetry.space_group_name_H-M   'P 1'
#
loop_
_entity.id
_entity.type
_entity.pdbx_description
1 polymer ?
#
loop_
_entity_poly.entity_id
_entity_poly.type
_entity_poly.pdbx_seq_one_letter_code
_entity_poly.pdbx_strand_id
1 'polypeptide(L)'
;MKTLALVLCLCVALEHLFIAYIELFATHRPICSKLFRLKPEVLQNPNIQNLFKNLGIYNLCVALGLLYGTIFSHYQIQVIFLLFIIIVGIYGSLSSKSIFFKQALPALVALVLLALF
;
A
#
# COMPACT_ATOMS: atom_id res chain seq x y z
N MET A 1 14.69 15.89 11.34
CA MET A 1 13.77 14.83 11.84
C MET A 1 12.44 14.85 11.10
N LYS A 2 11.76 16.00 10.92
CA LYS A 2 10.64 16.16 9.95
C LYS A 2 10.91 15.61 8.54
N THR A 3 12.11 15.81 8.01
CA THR A 3 12.51 15.31 6.68
C THR A 3 12.44 13.78 6.57
N LEU A 4 12.79 13.05 7.64
CA LEU A 4 12.77 11.59 7.63
C LEU A 4 11.33 11.06 7.62
N ALA A 5 10.44 11.66 8.42
CA ALA A 5 9.01 11.32 8.41
C ALA A 5 8.38 11.56 7.04
N LEU A 6 8.72 12.68 6.37
CA LEU A 6 8.26 12.98 5.02
C LEU A 6 8.76 11.96 4.00
N VAL A 7 10.06 11.63 4.02
CA VAL A 7 10.64 10.62 3.11
C VAL A 7 9.96 9.27 3.31
N LEU A 8 9.69 8.87 4.55
CA LEU A 8 8.99 7.60 4.82
C LEU A 8 7.54 7.62 4.36
N CYS A 9 6.79 8.70 4.57
CA CYS A 9 5.44 8.84 4.03
C CYS A 9 5.43 8.72 2.50
N LEU A 10 6.40 9.34 1.82
CA LEU A 10 6.55 9.23 0.37
C LEU A 10 6.89 7.80 -0.06
N CYS A 11 7.81 7.12 0.63
CA CYS A 11 8.13 5.72 0.36
C CYS A 11 6.91 4.80 0.50
N VAL A 12 6.12 4.97 1.57
CA VAL A 12 4.89 4.20 1.81
C VAL A 12 3.86 4.47 0.72
N ALA A 13 3.70 5.72 0.30
CA ALA A 13 2.78 6.05 -0.79
C ALA A 13 3.25 5.45 -2.13
N LEU A 14 4.55 5.49 -2.42
CA LEU A 14 5.13 4.87 -3.62
C LEU A 14 4.96 3.34 -3.62
N GLU A 15 5.08 2.69 -2.47
CA GLU A 15 4.79 1.26 -2.33
C GLU A 15 3.34 0.95 -2.75
N HIS A 16 2.38 1.74 -2.27
CA HIS A 16 0.96 1.54 -2.59
C HIS A 16 0.65 1.87 -4.06
N LEU A 17 1.31 2.87 -4.65
CA LEU A 17 1.26 3.11 -6.09
C LEU A 17 1.82 1.93 -6.89
N PHE A 18 2.92 1.34 -6.44
CA PHE A 18 3.51 0.17 -7.09
C PHE A 18 2.56 -1.03 -7.02
N ILE A 19 1.96 -1.30 -5.85
CA ILE A 19 0.97 -2.37 -5.69
C ILE A 19 -0.25 -2.10 -6.58
N ALA A 20 -0.79 -0.88 -6.55
CA ALA A 20 -1.91 -0.48 -7.40
C ALA A 20 -1.62 -0.67 -8.89
N TYR A 21 -0.42 -0.31 -9.35
CA TYR A 21 0.00 -0.53 -10.73
C TYR A 21 -0.01 -2.00 -11.11
N ILE A 22 0.52 -2.87 -10.23
CA ILE A 22 0.50 -4.32 -10.46
C ILE A 22 -0.93 -4.86 -10.52
N GLU A 23 -1.79 -4.42 -9.61
CA GLU A 23 -3.18 -4.87 -9.50
C GLU A 23 -4.05 -4.39 -10.67
N LEU A 24 -3.86 -3.15 -11.15
CA LEU A 24 -4.64 -2.55 -12.23
C LEU A 24 -4.19 -3.00 -13.63
N PHE A 25 -2.87 -3.04 -13.86
CA PHE A 25 -2.33 -3.12 -15.22
C PHE A 25 -1.48 -4.36 -15.48
N ALA A 26 -0.87 -4.94 -14.44
CA ALA A 26 0.08 -6.04 -14.58
C ALA A 26 -0.38 -7.34 -13.89
N THR A 27 -1.68 -7.53 -13.72
CA THR A 27 -2.27 -8.74 -13.10
C THR A 27 -1.87 -10.03 -13.83
N HIS A 28 -1.67 -9.96 -15.14
CA HIS A 28 -1.24 -11.07 -16.01
C HIS A 28 0.27 -11.33 -15.98
N ARG A 29 1.08 -10.44 -15.37
CA ARG A 29 2.54 -10.55 -15.38
C ARG A 29 3.02 -11.49 -14.27
N PRO A 30 4.16 -12.18 -14.46
CA PRO A 30 4.72 -13.09 -13.44
C PRO A 30 5.00 -12.43 -12.09
N ILE A 31 5.25 -11.12 -12.09
CA ILE A 31 5.47 -10.35 -10.86
C ILE A 31 4.24 -10.34 -9.95
N CYS A 32 3.02 -10.30 -10.49
CA CYS A 32 1.78 -10.35 -9.73
C CYS A 32 1.65 -11.72 -9.02
N SER A 33 1.86 -12.80 -9.76
CA SER A 33 1.90 -14.17 -9.22
C SER A 33 2.89 -14.31 -8.05
N LYS A 34 4.11 -13.75 -8.20
CA LYS A 34 5.13 -13.77 -7.15
C LYS A 34 4.75 -12.93 -5.92
N LEU A 35 4.20 -11.73 -6.12
CA LEU A 35 3.85 -10.81 -5.05
C LEU A 35 2.70 -11.36 -4.19
N PHE A 36 1.66 -11.88 -4.84
CA PHE A 36 0.43 -12.37 -4.21
C PHE A 36 0.42 -13.88 -3.95
N ARG A 37 1.48 -14.60 -4.33
CA ARG A 37 1.64 -16.07 -4.17
C ARG A 37 0.48 -16.86 -4.82
N LEU A 38 0.00 -16.39 -5.96
CA LEU A 38 -1.06 -17.03 -6.74
C LEU A 38 -0.47 -17.72 -7.95
N LYS A 39 -1.01 -18.88 -8.35
CA LYS A 39 -0.59 -19.52 -9.59
C LYS A 39 -1.01 -18.69 -10.81
N PRO A 40 -0.21 -18.63 -11.89
CA PRO A 40 -0.55 -17.84 -13.08
C PRO A 40 -1.93 -18.16 -13.66
N GLU A 41 -2.36 -19.42 -13.60
CA GLU A 41 -3.66 -19.86 -14.14
C GLU A 41 -4.84 -19.25 -13.36
N VAL A 42 -4.68 -19.02 -12.05
CA VAL A 42 -5.71 -18.36 -11.21
C VAL A 42 -5.87 -16.89 -11.61
N LEU A 43 -4.78 -16.21 -11.94
CA LEU A 43 -4.78 -14.81 -12.36
C LEU A 43 -5.35 -14.62 -13.78
N GLN A 44 -5.49 -15.68 -14.56
CA GLN A 44 -6.17 -15.64 -15.86
C GLN A 44 -7.70 -15.64 -15.75
N ASN A 45 -8.27 -15.96 -14.59
CA ASN A 45 -9.71 -15.93 -14.38
C ASN A 45 -10.23 -14.48 -14.45
N PRO A 46 -11.18 -14.15 -15.34
CA PRO A 46 -11.72 -12.79 -15.49
C PRO A 46 -12.30 -12.19 -14.20
N ASN A 47 -12.93 -13.01 -13.35
CA ASN A 47 -13.49 -12.55 -12.08
C ASN A 47 -12.38 -12.15 -11.09
N ILE A 48 -11.28 -12.91 -11.08
CA ILE A 48 -10.11 -12.58 -10.26
C ILE A 48 -9.45 -11.31 -10.78
N GLN A 49 -9.33 -11.14 -12.10
CA GLN A 49 -8.80 -9.89 -12.67
C GLN A 49 -9.65 -8.67 -12.29
N ASN A 50 -10.98 -8.80 -12.34
CA ASN A 50 -11.88 -7.72 -11.92
C ASN A 50 -11.74 -7.39 -10.43
N LEU A 51 -11.58 -8.42 -9.57
CA LEU A 51 -11.31 -8.21 -8.15
C LEU A 51 -9.99 -7.44 -7.94
N PHE A 52 -8.92 -7.86 -8.62
CA PHE A 52 -7.62 -7.18 -8.56
C PHE A 52 -7.71 -5.74 -9.02
N LYS A 53 -8.43 -5.45 -10.11
CA LYS A 53 -8.64 -4.07 -10.56
C LYS A 53 -9.34 -3.23 -9.49
N ASN A 54 -10.34 -3.77 -8.82
CA ASN A 54 -11.02 -3.07 -7.72
C ASN A 54 -10.06 -2.81 -6.55
N LEU A 55 -9.29 -3.82 -6.12
CA LEU A 55 -8.24 -3.69 -5.10
C LEU A 55 -7.20 -2.61 -5.47
N GLY A 56 -6.80 -2.58 -6.74
CA GLY A 56 -5.86 -1.60 -7.27
C GLY A 56 -6.36 -0.17 -7.20
N ILE A 57 -7.66 0.07 -7.42
CA ILE A 57 -8.25 1.41 -7.23
C ILE A 57 -8.21 1.82 -5.76
N TYR A 58 -8.50 0.91 -4.81
CA TYR A 58 -8.38 1.23 -3.38
C TYR A 58 -6.94 1.59 -3.00
N ASN A 59 -5.95 0.80 -3.43
CA ASN A 59 -4.54 1.08 -3.18
C ASN A 59 -4.10 2.41 -3.82
N LEU A 60 -4.58 2.72 -5.02
CA LEU A 60 -4.32 4.00 -5.69
C LEU A 60 -4.88 5.17 -4.86
N CYS A 61 -6.13 5.09 -4.42
CA CYS A 61 -6.76 6.13 -3.59
C CYS A 61 -6.01 6.36 -2.28
N VAL A 62 -5.60 5.27 -1.61
CA VAL A 62 -4.79 5.34 -0.38
C VAL A 62 -3.47 6.05 -0.62
N ALA A 63 -2.77 5.67 -1.70
CA ALA A 63 -1.50 6.28 -2.06
C ALA A 63 -1.63 7.78 -2.39
N LEU A 64 -2.64 8.14 -3.19
CA LEU A 64 -2.92 9.53 -3.56
C LEU A 64 -3.32 10.37 -2.34
N GLY A 65 -4.12 9.81 -1.42
CA GLY A 65 -4.46 10.46 -0.17
C GLY A 65 -3.25 10.75 0.71
N LEU A 66 -2.35 9.77 0.86
CA LEU A 66 -1.10 9.94 1.60
C LEU A 66 -0.14 10.93 0.90
N LEU A 67 -0.04 10.90 -0.43
CA LEU A 67 0.73 11.88 -1.20
C LEU A 67 0.19 13.29 -1.01
N TYR A 68 -1.12 13.48 -1.13
CA TYR A 68 -1.77 14.77 -0.92
C TYR A 68 -1.48 15.29 0.49
N GLY A 69 -1.69 14.46 1.51
CA GLY A 69 -1.37 14.80 2.90
C GLY A 69 0.09 15.18 3.08
N THR A 70 1.00 14.51 2.39
CA THR A 70 2.45 14.73 2.51
C THR A 70 2.94 15.96 1.76
N ILE A 71 2.50 16.18 0.52
CA ILE A 71 2.91 17.31 -0.32
C ILE A 71 2.39 18.63 0.27
N PHE A 72 1.13 18.65 0.71
CA PHE A 72 0.49 19.84 1.27
C PHE A 72 0.61 19.95 2.79
N SER A 73 1.39 19.06 3.43
CA SER A 73 1.66 19.06 4.88
C SER A 73 0.39 19.01 5.74
N HIS A 74 -0.63 18.27 5.32
CA HIS A 74 -1.85 18.04 6.09
C HIS A 74 -1.69 16.83 7.03
N TYR A 75 -1.26 17.12 8.27
CA TYR A 75 -1.00 16.12 9.31
C TYR A 75 -2.16 15.12 9.50
N GLN A 76 -3.40 15.60 9.62
CA GLN A 76 -4.56 14.72 9.87
C GLN A 76 -4.78 13.75 8.71
N ILE A 77 -4.56 14.18 7.47
CA ILE A 77 -4.71 13.34 6.28
C ILE A 77 -3.64 12.25 6.28
N GLN A 78 -2.38 12.61 6.56
CA GLN A 78 -1.28 11.64 6.65
C GLN A 78 -1.58 10.57 7.71
N VAL A 79 -2.00 10.99 8.91
CA VAL A 79 -2.33 10.07 10.00
C VAL A 79 -3.47 9.11 9.60
N ILE A 80 -4.55 9.61 9.02
CA ILE A 80 -5.69 8.77 8.61
C ILE A 80 -5.26 7.71 7.59
N PHE A 81 -4.53 8.09 6.55
CA PHE A 81 -4.10 7.14 5.52
C PHE A 81 -3.05 6.16 6.03
N LEU A 82 -2.11 6.60 6.88
CA LEU A 82 -1.16 5.69 7.53
C LEU A 82 -1.89 4.68 8.44
N LEU A 83 -2.89 5.10 9.20
CA LEU A 83 -3.70 4.19 10.02
C LEU A 83 -4.47 3.17 9.17
N PHE A 84 -5.04 3.59 8.04
CA PHE A 84 -5.68 2.66 7.11
C PHE A 84 -4.70 1.60 6.60
N ILE A 85 -3.50 2.02 6.17
CA ILE A 85 -2.45 1.10 5.72
C ILE A 85 -2.05 0.13 6.83
N ILE A 86 -1.88 0.61 8.05
CA ILE A 86 -1.53 -0.23 9.21
C ILE A 86 -2.62 -1.27 9.48
N ILE A 87 -3.89 -0.85 9.54
CA ILE A 87 -5.02 -1.76 9.81
C ILE A 87 -5.14 -2.82 8.72
N VAL A 88 -5.12 -2.41 7.45
CA VAL A 88 -5.22 -3.32 6.30
C VAL A 88 -4.01 -4.25 6.24
N GLY A 89 -2.80 -3.73 6.49
CA GLY A 89 -1.57 -4.51 6.50
C GLY A 89 -1.51 -5.52 7.65
N ILE A 90 -1.98 -5.17 8.84
CA ILE A 90 -2.11 -6.10 9.97
C ILE A 90 -3.10 -7.20 9.62
N TYR A 91 -4.28 -6.85 9.09
CA TYR A 91 -5.28 -7.84 8.70
C TYR A 91 -4.75 -8.77 7.59
N GLY A 92 -4.11 -8.20 6.55
CA GLY A 92 -3.49 -8.97 5.48
C GLY A 92 -2.35 -9.88 5.97
N SER A 93 -1.66 -9.51 7.06
CA SER A 93 -0.60 -10.34 7.65
C SER A 93 -1.09 -11.69 8.20
N LEU A 94 -2.38 -11.79 8.53
CA LEU A 94 -3.01 -13.06 8.92
C LEU A 94 -2.97 -14.08 7.78
N SER A 95 -3.07 -13.60 6.53
CA SER A 95 -2.97 -14.42 5.32
C SER A 95 -1.52 -14.62 4.88
N SER A 96 -0.69 -13.58 4.94
CA SER A 96 0.72 -13.65 4.58
C SER A 96 1.57 -12.74 5.44
N LYS A 97 2.42 -13.33 6.29
CA LYS A 97 3.32 -12.61 7.20
C LYS A 97 4.18 -11.55 6.51
N SER A 98 4.50 -11.71 5.23
CA SER A 98 5.29 -10.71 4.49
C SER A 98 4.56 -9.37 4.33
N ILE A 99 3.22 -9.35 4.39
CA ILE A 99 2.42 -8.12 4.28
C ILE A 99 2.68 -7.21 5.48
N PHE A 100 2.88 -7.78 6.68
CA PHE A 100 3.25 -6.98 7.85
C PHE A 100 4.55 -6.22 7.60
N PHE A 101 5.62 -6.91 7.17
CA PHE A 101 6.93 -6.30 6.99
C PHE A 101 7.01 -5.35 5.81
N LYS A 102 6.21 -5.58 4.76
CA LYS A 102 6.20 -4.74 3.56
C LYS A 102 5.30 -3.52 3.71
N GLN A 103 4.08 -3.70 4.21
CA GLN A 103 3.07 -2.63 4.25
C GLN A 103 2.89 -2.04 5.65
N ALA A 104 2.56 -2.88 6.65
CA ALA A 104 2.16 -2.40 7.98
C ALA A 104 3.32 -1.74 8.74
N LEU A 105 4.49 -2.38 8.74
CA LEU A 105 5.66 -1.94 9.49
C LEU A 105 6.19 -0.60 8.96
N PRO A 106 6.40 -0.39 7.65
CA PRO A 106 6.83 0.92 7.15
C PRO A 106 5.83 2.04 7.46
N ALA A 107 4.52 1.78 7.33
CA ALA A 107 3.49 2.74 7.69
C ALA A 107 3.48 3.06 9.19
N LEU A 108 3.69 2.06 10.05
CA LEU A 108 3.81 2.24 11.50
C LEU A 108 5.03 3.10 11.86
N VAL A 109 6.18 2.80 11.26
CA VAL A 109 7.41 3.60 11.48
C VAL A 109 7.22 5.03 10.99
N ALA A 110 6.59 5.23 9.82
CA ALA A 110 6.24 6.55 9.31
C ALA A 110 5.33 7.31 10.28
N LEU A 111 4.29 6.66 10.81
CA LEU A 111 3.34 7.27 11.75
C LEU A 111 4.01 7.67 13.07
N VAL A 112 4.83 6.78 13.65
CA VAL A 112 5.55 7.08 14.89
C VAL A 112 6.49 8.27 14.71
N LEU A 113 7.24 8.32 13.60
CA LEU A 113 8.14 9.44 13.32
C LEU A 113 7.37 10.73 13.02
N LEU A 114 6.23 10.65 12.34
CA LEU A 114 5.37 11.80 12.09
C LEU A 114 4.77 12.35 13.39
N ALA A 115 4.44 11.50 14.36
CA ALA A 115 3.90 11.93 15.65
C ALA A 115 4.95 12.56 16.59
N LEU A 116 6.22 12.18 16.42
CA LEU A 116 7.33 12.68 17.25
C LEU A 116 7.88 14.05 16.80
N PHE A 117 7.63 14.49 15.55
CA PHE A 117 8.30 15.64 14.93
C PHE A 117 7.39 16.50 14.06
#